data_AF-C2KV36-F1
#
_entry.id   AF-C2KV36-F1
#
_cell.length_a   1.000
_cell.length_b   1.000
_cell.length_c   1.000
_cell.angle_alpha   90.00
_cell.angle_beta   90.00
_cell.angle_gamma   90.00
#
_symmetry.space_group_name_H-M   'P 1'
#
loop_
_entity.id
_entity.type
_entity.pdbx_description
1 polymer ?
#
loop_
_entity_poly.entity_id
_entity_poly.type
_entity_poly.pdbx_seq_one_letter_code
_entity_poly.pdbx_strand_id
1 'polypeptide(L)' 'LALKVVDYTEHALSAGSSAKAVSYIQLVEENGGKSGFGVGVSSNITRSSVRAIFSAMNRLLFPEEAEAEGKRRVAEERSS' A
#
# COMPACT_ATOMS: atom_id res chain seq x y z
N LEU A 1 -0.33 -5.63 -18.95
CA LEU A 1 0.01 -5.74 -17.52
C LEU A 1 -1.26 -6.12 -16.79
N ALA A 2 -1.38 -7.37 -16.33
CA ALA A 2 -2.61 -7.87 -15.73
C ALA A 2 -2.32 -8.28 -14.28
N LEU A 3 -2.97 -7.58 -13.34
CA LEU A 3 -2.83 -7.78 -11.90
C LEU A 3 -4.20 -8.11 -11.33
N LYS A 4 -4.25 -9.08 -10.42
CA LYS A 4 -5.44 -9.45 -9.68
C LYS A 4 -5.29 -9.11 -8.20
N VAL A 5 -6.38 -8.67 -7.58
CA VAL A 5 -6.50 -8.61 -6.12
C VAL A 5 -6.79 -10.02 -5.63
N VAL A 6 -5.96 -10.54 -4.73
CA VAL A 6 -6.16 -11.88 -4.13
C VAL A 6 -6.52 -11.82 -2.65
N ASP A 7 -6.18 -10.72 -1.99
CA ASP A 7 -6.54 -10.48 -0.61
C ASP A 7 -6.83 -8.99 -0.36
N TYR A 8 -7.80 -8.75 0.52
CA TYR A 8 -8.28 -7.44 0.93
C TYR A 8 -8.68 -7.48 2.39
N THR A 9 -7.98 -6.71 3.22
CA THR A 9 -8.36 -6.50 4.61
C THR A 9 -8.34 -5.00 4.92
N GLU A 10 -9.35 -4.53 5.64
CA GLU A 10 -9.43 -3.15 6.09
C GLU A 10 -9.88 -3.07 7.54
N HIS A 11 -9.45 -2.02 8.22
CA HIS A 11 -9.98 -1.68 9.54
C HIS A 11 -9.83 -0.20 9.85
N ALA A 12 -10.61 0.27 10.81
CA ALA A 12 -10.42 1.59 11.41
C ALA A 12 -9.22 1.56 12.37
N LEU A 13 -8.33 2.54 12.27
CA LEU A 13 -7.20 2.77 13.17
C LEU A 13 -7.62 3.41 14.50
N SER A 14 -8.78 4.04 14.52
CA SER A 14 -9.34 4.68 15.72
C SER A 14 -10.87 4.67 15.68
N ALA A 15 -11.50 4.99 16.80
CA ALA A 15 -12.95 5.11 16.91
C ALA A 15 -13.42 6.57 16.74
N GLY A 16 -14.69 6.76 16.42
CA GLY A 16 -15.33 8.08 16.32
C GLY A 16 -15.38 8.64 14.90
N SER A 17 -16.00 9.81 14.74
CA SER A 17 -16.27 10.45 13.44
C SER A 17 -15.00 10.89 12.68
N SER A 18 -13.87 11.04 13.39
CA SER A 18 -12.56 11.37 12.82
C SER A 18 -11.66 10.15 12.63
N ALA A 19 -12.22 8.94 12.68
CA ALA A 19 -11.47 7.70 12.54
C ALA A 19 -10.70 7.66 11.21
N LYS A 20 -9.42 7.29 11.29
CA LYS A 20 -8.65 6.93 10.08
C LYS A 20 -8.93 5.47 9.77
N ALA A 21 -9.03 5.13 8.49
CA ALA A 21 -9.04 3.77 7.99
C ALA A 21 -7.65 3.39 7.47
N VAL A 22 -7.36 2.09 7.53
CA VAL A 22 -6.22 1.45 6.89
C VAL A 22 -6.70 0.29 6.04
N SER A 23 -6.09 0.12 4.87
CA SER A 23 -6.39 -0.98 3.93
C SER A 23 -5.10 -1.69 3.55
N TYR A 24 -5.15 -3.01 3.53
CA TYR A 24 -4.08 -3.92 3.13
C TYR A 24 -4.57 -4.70 1.91
N ILE A 25 -3.83 -4.63 0.81
CA ILE A 25 -4.19 -5.28 -0.45
C ILE A 25 -3.01 -6.08 -0.97
N GLN A 26 -3.27 -7.34 -1.32
CA GLN A 26 -2.33 -8.18 -2.05
C GLN A 26 -2.67 -8.17 -3.54
N LEU A 27 -1.68 -7.81 -4.35
CA LEU A 27 -1.73 -7.94 -5.80
C LEU A 27 -0.84 -9.08 -6.26
N VAL A 28 -1.30 -9.80 -7.28
CA VAL A 28 -0.55 -10.89 -7.93
C VAL A 28 -0.64 -10.69 -9.44
N GLU A 29 0.44 -10.93 -10.16
CA GLU A 29 0.41 -11.01 -11.64
C GLU A 29 -0.47 -12.20 -12.08
N GLU A 30 -1.30 -12.00 -13.11
CA GLU A 30 -2.22 -13.06 -13.55
C GLU A 30 -1.51 -14.32 -14.05
N ASN A 31 -0.29 -14.19 -14.56
CA ASN A 31 0.56 -15.32 -14.97
C ASN A 31 1.18 -16.10 -13.80
N GLY A 32 0.83 -15.79 -12.56
CA GLY A 32 1.37 -16.44 -11.36
C GLY A 32 2.79 -16.00 -11.01
N GLY A 33 3.27 -14.91 -11.60
CA GLY A 33 4.59 -14.34 -11.35
C GLY A 33 4.69 -13.62 -10.00
N LYS A 34 4.98 -12.33 -10.05
CA LYS A 34 5.26 -11.54 -8.84
C LYS A 34 3.99 -11.30 -8.02
N SER A 35 4.17 -11.20 -6.71
CA SER A 35 3.12 -10.76 -5.79
C SER A 35 3.66 -9.73 -4.82
N GLY A 36 2.80 -8.84 -4.35
CA GLY A 36 3.18 -7.75 -3.49
C GLY A 36 2.01 -7.20 -2.69
N PHE A 37 2.32 -6.77 -1.48
CA PHE A 37 1.37 -6.11 -0.60
C PHE A 37 1.54 -4.60 -0.66
N GLY A 38 0.40 -3.92 -0.61
CA GLY A 38 0.31 -2.48 -0.46
C GLY A 38 -0.54 -2.11 0.74
N VAL A 39 -0.17 -1.00 1.35
CA VAL A 39 -0.87 -0.43 2.51
C VAL A 39 -1.26 1.00 2.19
N GLY A 40 -2.49 1.36 2.52
CA GLY A 40 -3.01 2.71 2.42
C GLY A 40 -3.64 3.13 3.74
N VAL A 41 -3.50 4.41 4.09
CA VAL A 41 -4.12 5.01 5.27
C VAL A 41 -4.83 6.29 4.86
N SER A 42 -6.05 6.51 5.33
CA SER A 42 -6.87 7.66 4.97
C SER A 42 -8.07 7.82 5.91
N SER A 43 -8.56 9.05 6.13
CA SER A 43 -9.86 9.30 6.80
C SER A 43 -11.09 8.85 6.00
N ASN A 44 -10.88 8.36 4.78
CA ASN A 44 -11.91 7.78 3.93
C ASN A 44 -11.43 6.41 3.45
N ILE A 45 -12.27 5.40 3.67
CA ILE A 45 -11.93 3.99 3.46
C ILE A 45 -11.69 3.67 1.98
N THR A 46 -12.49 4.21 1.06
CA THR A 46 -12.27 4.08 -0.39
C THR A 46 -10.90 4.64 -0.81
N ARG A 47 -10.54 5.83 -0.32
CA ARG A 47 -9.24 6.44 -0.60
C ARG A 47 -8.09 5.66 0.04
N SER A 48 -8.34 5.01 1.18
CA SER A 48 -7.38 4.09 1.81
C SER A 48 -7.08 2.91 0.88
N SER A 49 -8.11 2.27 0.33
CA SER A 49 -7.97 1.14 -0.59
C SER A 49 -7.26 1.52 -1.88
N VAL A 50 -7.57 2.67 -2.48
CA VAL A 50 -6.86 3.17 -3.67
C VAL A 50 -5.37 3.39 -3.38
N ARG A 51 -5.02 3.98 -2.23
CA ARG A 51 -3.62 4.15 -1.81
C ARG A 51 -2.93 2.80 -1.63
N ALA A 52 -3.60 1.81 -1.07
CA ALA A 52 -3.07 0.46 -0.92
C ALA A 52 -2.77 -0.20 -2.28
N ILE A 53 -3.65 -0.05 -3.26
CA ILE A 53 -3.42 -0.55 -4.63
C ILE A 53 -2.16 0.06 -5.23
N PHE A 54 -2.04 1.40 -5.23
CA PHE A 54 -0.85 2.07 -5.78
C PHE A 54 0.42 1.72 -5.01
N SER A 55 0.33 1.56 -3.69
CA SER A 55 1.43 1.09 -2.85
C SER A 55 1.93 -0.30 -3.28
N ALA A 56 1.01 -1.24 -3.54
CA ALA A 56 1.34 -2.57 -4.03
C ALA A 56 1.92 -2.52 -5.46
N MET A 57 1.29 -1.77 -6.36
CA MET A 57 1.75 -1.62 -7.75
C MET A 57 3.14 -1.04 -7.83
N ASN A 58 3.44 0.01 -7.06
CA ASN A 58 4.77 0.63 -7.07
C ASN A 58 5.85 -0.37 -6.62
N ARG A 59 5.59 -1.14 -5.57
CA ARG A 59 6.53 -2.17 -5.10
C ARG A 59 6.71 -3.31 -6.11
N LEU A 60 5.66 -3.68 -6.83
CA LEU A 60 5.69 -4.78 -7.79
C LEU A 60 6.36 -4.42 -9.12
N LEU A 61 6.07 -3.22 -9.61
CA LEU A 61 6.46 -2.77 -10.95
C LEU A 61 7.76 -1.97 -10.94
N PHE A 62 8.07 -1.29 -9.84
CA PHE A 62 9.20 -0.38 -9.68
C PHE A 62 9.96 -0.65 -8.36
N PRO A 63 10.48 -1.89 -8.16
CA PRO A 63 11.04 -2.30 -6.87
C PRO A 63 12.28 -1.49 -6.48
N GLU A 64 13.17 -1.18 -7.43
CA GLU A 64 14.40 -0.41 -7.19
C GLU A 64 14.07 1.03 -6.75
N GLU A 65 13.13 1.68 -7.44
CA GLU A 65 12.67 3.02 -7.10
C GLU A 65 11.96 3.04 -5.75
N ALA A 66 11.10 2.05 -5.49
CA ALA A 66 10.39 1.92 -4.22
C ALA A 66 11.37 1.71 -3.05
N GLU A 67 12.41 0.90 -3.24
CA GLU A 67 13.45 0.68 -2.23
C GLU A 67 14.29 1.94 -2.01
N ALA A 68 14.72 2.61 -3.07
CA ALA A 68 15.50 3.85 -2.99
C ALA A 68 14.72 4.95 -2.26
N GLU A 69 13.44 5.13 -2.59
CA GLU A 69 12.55 6.09 -1.94
C GLU A 69 12.31 5.74 -0.45
N GLY A 70 12.13 4.45 -0.15
CA GLY A 70 12.01 3.98 1.24
C GLY A 70 13.25 4.30 2.07
N LYS A 71 14.44 4.06 1.53
CA LYS A 71 15.72 4.39 2.19
C LYS A 71 15.86 5.90 2.43
N ARG A 72 15.46 6.74 1.47
CA ARG A 72 15.47 8.22 1.63
C ARG A 72 14.59 8.67 2.79
N ARG A 73 13.34 8.21 2.84
CA ARG A 73 12.38 8.59 3.90
C ARG A 73 12.88 8.20 5.29
N VAL A 74 13.44 7.00 5.43
CA VAL A 74 14.01 6.54 6.71
C VAL A 74 15.21 7.39 7.12
N ALA A 75 16.04 7.82 6.18
CA ALA A 75 17.17 8.70 6.46
C ALA A 75 16.69 10.10 6.89
N GLU A 76 15.66 10.64 6.24
CA GLU A 76 15.05 11.94 6.59
C GLU A 76 14.42 11.91 7.99
N GLU A 77 13.65 10.87 8.33
CA GLU A 77 13.02 10.72 9.65
C GLU A 77 14.04 10.63 10.78
N ARG A 78 15.18 9.96 10.56
CA ARG A 78 16.26 9.85 11.56
C ARG A 78 17.02 11.16 11.79
N SER A 79 16.89 12.11 10.87
CA SER A 79 17.51 13.43 10.96
C SER A 79 16.60 14.48 11.60
N SER A 80 15.34 14.14 11.90
CA SER A 80 14.35 14.98 12.59
C SER A 80 14.22 14.62 14.06
#